data_AF-C1BPS9-F1
#
_entry.id   AF-C1BPS9-F1
#
_cell.length_a   1.000
_cell.length_b   1.000
_cell.length_c   1.000
_cell.angle_alpha   90.00
_cell.angle_beta   90.00
_cell.angle_gamma   90.00
#
_symmetry.space_group_name_H-M   'P 1'
#
loop_
_entity.id
_entity.type
_entity.pdbx_description
1 polymer ?
#
loop_
_entity_poly.entity_id
_entity_poly.type
_entity_poly.pdbx_seq_one_letter_code
_entity_poly.pdbx_strand_id
1 'polypeptide(L)'
;MTIGINEGNAIPAPDNENLFWLPKTTEGHQLERLRESINKAFGVTLKDYFQLHEWSIRNYKAFWTFLLKDHLNLSYSGSPDRAFINASMGELPPKWFPELTLNYAENLLKHHDPQKLAYYFTTERMLKEGHVIKRATFGQLKTRVARIAYALKHKYGIRKGDRVVGYIPNCPEALEVMLANPESLELYKNIPETKIW
;
A
#
# COMPACT_ATOMS: atom_id res chain seq x y z
N MET A 1 2.91 -36.05 -38.30
CA MET A 1 3.51 -36.09 -36.94
C MET A 1 3.23 -34.74 -36.33
N THR A 2 2.18 -34.68 -35.51
CA THR A 2 1.51 -33.48 -35.00
C THR A 2 2.36 -32.88 -33.88
N ILE A 3 2.81 -31.64 -34.02
CA ILE A 3 3.48 -30.91 -32.95
C ILE A 3 2.41 -30.01 -32.34
N GLY A 4 1.91 -30.42 -31.17
CA GLY A 4 0.82 -29.76 -30.46
C GLY A 4 1.18 -28.33 -30.08
N ILE A 5 0.36 -27.40 -30.51
CA ILE A 5 0.29 -26.03 -30.00
C ILE A 5 -0.21 -26.10 -28.55
N ASN A 6 0.62 -25.64 -27.61
CA ASN A 6 0.25 -25.54 -26.22
C ASN A 6 -0.65 -24.28 -26.07
N GLU A 7 -1.95 -24.48 -26.21
CA GLU A 7 -2.97 -23.46 -25.97
C GLU A 7 -3.11 -23.20 -24.46
N GLY A 8 -2.34 -22.26 -23.95
CA GLY A 8 -2.49 -21.75 -22.60
C GLY A 8 -1.72 -20.43 -22.44
N ASN A 9 -2.44 -19.34 -22.18
CA ASN A 9 -1.94 -18.02 -21.78
C ASN A 9 -1.33 -17.07 -22.84
N ALA A 10 -1.45 -17.32 -24.13
CA ALA A 10 -1.11 -16.29 -25.12
C ALA A 10 -2.25 -15.26 -25.24
N ILE A 11 -1.98 -13.99 -24.89
CA ILE A 11 -2.87 -12.87 -25.22
C ILE A 11 -2.97 -12.82 -26.75
N PRO A 12 -4.17 -12.94 -27.37
CA PRO A 12 -4.29 -12.78 -28.80
C PRO A 12 -3.80 -11.37 -29.17
N ALA A 13 -2.81 -11.30 -30.05
CA ALA A 13 -2.30 -10.03 -30.53
C ALA A 13 -3.47 -9.23 -31.14
N PRO A 14 -3.71 -7.98 -30.71
CA PRO A 14 -4.64 -7.11 -31.42
C PRO A 14 -4.11 -6.95 -32.86
N ASP A 15 -5.00 -6.91 -33.85
CA ASP A 15 -4.70 -6.48 -35.23
C ASP A 15 -4.34 -4.98 -35.24
N ASN A 16 -3.24 -4.63 -34.58
CA ASN A 16 -2.81 -3.26 -34.36
C ASN A 16 -1.33 -3.18 -34.74
N GLU A 17 -1.09 -2.74 -35.97
CA GLU A 17 0.23 -2.62 -36.60
C GLU A 17 1.23 -1.72 -35.84
N ASN A 18 0.80 -1.08 -34.73
CA ASN A 18 1.61 -0.19 -33.89
C ASN A 18 1.80 -0.67 -32.44
N LEU A 19 1.80 -1.98 -32.21
CA LEU A 19 2.06 -2.54 -30.89
C LEU A 19 3.58 -2.70 -30.66
N PHE A 20 4.19 -1.77 -29.90
CA PHE A 20 5.66 -1.75 -29.69
C PHE A 20 6.19 -2.85 -28.77
N TRP A 21 5.39 -3.29 -27.80
CA TRP A 21 5.81 -4.31 -26.85
C TRP A 21 4.61 -4.97 -26.18
N LEU A 22 4.70 -6.29 -25.96
CA LEU A 22 3.78 -7.06 -25.14
C LEU A 22 4.56 -7.88 -24.10
N PRO A 23 4.01 -8.03 -22.88
CA PRO A 23 4.54 -8.99 -21.94
C PRO A 23 4.41 -10.40 -22.53
N LYS A 24 5.48 -11.18 -22.48
CA LYS A 24 5.51 -12.57 -23.00
C LYS A 24 4.61 -13.51 -22.19
N THR A 25 4.36 -13.20 -20.92
CA THR A 25 3.48 -13.93 -20.02
C THR A 25 2.91 -12.97 -18.97
N THR A 26 1.72 -13.28 -18.46
CA THR A 26 1.10 -12.61 -17.31
C THR A 26 1.12 -13.49 -16.05
N GLU A 27 1.74 -14.67 -16.13
CA GLU A 27 1.83 -15.59 -15.01
C GLU A 27 2.56 -14.95 -13.82
N GLY A 28 1.94 -15.05 -12.64
CA GLY A 28 2.48 -14.47 -11.42
C GLY A 28 2.31 -12.96 -11.27
N HIS A 29 1.70 -12.27 -12.24
CA HIS A 29 1.33 -10.87 -12.08
C HIS A 29 0.32 -10.71 -10.94
N GLN A 30 0.51 -9.72 -10.08
CA GLN A 30 -0.39 -9.50 -8.93
C GLN A 30 -1.83 -9.20 -9.36
N LEU A 31 -2.00 -8.54 -10.51
CA LEU A 31 -3.31 -8.26 -11.09
C LEU A 31 -4.04 -9.53 -11.52
N GLU A 32 -3.31 -10.53 -11.99
CA GLU A 32 -3.87 -11.83 -12.37
C GLU A 32 -4.31 -12.62 -11.14
N ARG A 33 -3.49 -12.60 -10.08
CA ARG A 33 -3.86 -13.18 -8.78
C ARG A 33 -5.11 -12.51 -8.20
N LEU A 34 -5.24 -11.19 -8.35
CA LEU A 34 -6.45 -10.46 -7.96
C LEU A 34 -7.66 -10.91 -8.78
N ARG A 35 -7.52 -11.01 -10.12
CA ARG A 35 -8.58 -11.48 -11.02
C ARG A 35 -9.08 -12.88 -10.63
N GLU A 36 -8.16 -13.81 -10.41
CA GLU A 36 -8.47 -15.18 -9.98
C GLU A 36 -9.14 -15.21 -8.60
N SER A 37 -8.68 -14.38 -7.66
CA SER A 37 -9.27 -14.28 -6.33
C SER A 37 -10.72 -13.75 -6.39
N ILE A 38 -10.98 -12.78 -7.27
CA ILE A 38 -12.34 -12.27 -7.53
C ILE A 38 -13.22 -13.33 -8.19
N ASN A 39 -12.71 -14.03 -9.21
CA ASN A 39 -13.41 -15.14 -9.86
C ASN A 39 -13.85 -16.19 -8.83
N LYS A 40 -12.95 -16.57 -7.93
CA LYS A 40 -13.23 -17.53 -6.86
C LYS A 40 -14.25 -17.00 -5.84
N ALA A 41 -14.10 -15.75 -5.40
CA ALA A 41 -14.95 -15.18 -4.34
C ALA A 41 -16.39 -14.90 -4.81
N PHE A 42 -16.57 -14.51 -6.08
CA PHE A 42 -17.87 -14.09 -6.62
C PHE A 42 -18.47 -15.08 -7.63
N GLY A 43 -17.80 -16.20 -7.92
CA GLY A 43 -18.27 -17.21 -8.88
C GLY A 43 -18.34 -16.69 -10.32
N VAL A 44 -17.48 -15.73 -10.66
CA VAL A 44 -17.41 -15.13 -12.01
C VAL A 44 -16.23 -15.70 -12.81
N THR A 45 -16.26 -15.57 -14.14
CA THR A 45 -15.23 -16.08 -15.04
C THR A 45 -14.65 -14.97 -15.90
N LEU A 46 -14.01 -14.01 -15.25
CA LEU A 46 -13.32 -12.90 -15.91
C LEU A 46 -12.05 -13.45 -16.58
N LYS A 47 -11.82 -13.18 -17.87
CA LYS A 47 -10.71 -13.77 -18.65
C LYS A 47 -9.50 -12.87 -18.78
N ASP A 48 -9.71 -11.56 -18.76
CA ASP A 48 -8.67 -10.57 -19.05
C ASP A 48 -8.84 -9.31 -18.19
N TYR A 49 -7.89 -8.37 -18.35
CA TYR A 49 -7.92 -7.08 -17.66
C TYR A 49 -9.20 -6.27 -17.96
N PHE A 50 -9.66 -6.27 -19.22
CA PHE A 50 -10.80 -5.46 -19.63
C PHE A 50 -12.09 -5.93 -18.96
N GLN A 51 -12.28 -7.25 -18.86
CA GLN A 51 -13.39 -7.84 -18.12
C GLN A 51 -13.29 -7.56 -16.62
N LEU A 52 -12.09 -7.62 -16.03
CA LEU A 52 -11.88 -7.25 -14.64
C LEU A 52 -12.24 -5.78 -14.38
N HIS A 53 -11.81 -4.88 -15.26
CA HIS A 53 -12.09 -3.45 -15.19
C HIS A 53 -13.60 -3.15 -15.34
N GLU A 54 -14.26 -3.72 -16.35
CA GLU A 54 -15.71 -3.63 -16.51
C GLU A 54 -16.45 -4.11 -15.25
N TRP A 55 -16.02 -5.25 -14.70
CA TRP A 55 -16.62 -5.81 -13.50
C TRP A 55 -16.41 -4.91 -12.28
N SER A 56 -15.22 -4.34 -12.09
CA SER A 56 -14.91 -3.49 -10.93
C SER A 56 -15.69 -2.19 -10.94
N ILE A 57 -15.98 -1.61 -12.11
CA ILE A 57 -16.83 -0.43 -12.23
C ILE A 57 -18.29 -0.76 -11.94
N ARG A 58 -18.82 -1.82 -12.57
CA ARG A 58 -20.23 -2.22 -12.41
C ARG A 58 -20.53 -2.69 -10.99
N ASN A 59 -19.56 -3.31 -10.32
CA ASN A 59 -19.69 -3.88 -8.99
C ASN A 59 -18.77 -3.20 -7.96
N TYR A 60 -18.57 -1.88 -8.05
CA TYR A 60 -17.58 -1.14 -7.26
C TYR A 60 -17.66 -1.37 -5.75
N LYS A 61 -18.86 -1.47 -5.17
CA LYS A 61 -19.01 -1.75 -3.73
C LYS A 61 -18.42 -3.11 -3.36
N ALA A 62 -18.77 -4.15 -4.12
CA ALA A 62 -18.27 -5.50 -3.91
C ALA A 62 -16.76 -5.58 -4.16
N PHE A 63 -16.27 -4.93 -5.23
CA PHE A 63 -14.84 -4.86 -5.55
C PHE A 63 -14.02 -4.24 -4.41
N TRP A 64 -14.39 -3.05 -3.94
CA TRP A 64 -13.65 -2.34 -2.89
C TRP A 64 -13.75 -3.03 -1.53
N THR A 65 -14.93 -3.56 -1.16
CA THR A 65 -15.08 -4.35 0.07
C THR A 65 -14.20 -5.60 0.03
N PHE A 66 -14.19 -6.34 -1.08
CA PHE A 66 -13.35 -7.53 -1.25
C PHE A 66 -11.85 -7.18 -1.18
N LEU A 67 -11.44 -6.13 -1.89
CA LEU A 67 -10.05 -5.71 -1.93
C LEU A 67 -9.53 -5.36 -0.53
N LEU A 68 -10.34 -4.66 0.27
CA LEU A 68 -10.02 -4.29 1.65
C LEU A 68 -10.06 -5.47 2.63
N LYS A 69 -11.08 -6.35 2.55
CA LYS A 69 -11.25 -7.48 3.47
C LYS A 69 -10.28 -8.63 3.19
N ASP A 70 -10.17 -9.00 1.93
CA ASP A 70 -9.66 -10.33 1.54
C ASP A 70 -8.32 -10.26 0.78
N HIS A 71 -7.94 -9.09 0.25
CA HIS A 71 -6.75 -8.97 -0.61
C HIS A 71 -5.60 -8.16 0.00
N LEU A 72 -5.86 -6.96 0.54
CA LEU A 72 -4.80 -6.04 0.96
C LEU A 72 -4.19 -6.31 2.34
N ASN A 73 -4.80 -7.17 3.17
CA ASN A 73 -4.33 -7.48 4.53
C ASN A 73 -4.07 -6.24 5.43
N LEU A 74 -4.92 -5.23 5.32
CA LEU A 74 -4.84 -4.01 6.12
C LEU A 74 -5.34 -4.24 7.54
N SER A 75 -4.69 -3.58 8.51
CA SER A 75 -5.22 -3.35 9.85
C SER A 75 -6.16 -2.13 9.82
N TYR A 76 -7.39 -2.33 10.27
CA TYR A 76 -8.39 -1.29 10.43
C TYR A 76 -9.34 -1.67 11.57
N SER A 77 -10.10 -0.70 12.06
CA SER A 77 -11.20 -0.91 13.00
C SER A 77 -12.50 -0.37 12.41
N GLY A 78 -13.63 -0.93 12.86
CA GLY A 78 -14.97 -0.59 12.36
C GLY A 78 -15.49 -1.54 11.28
N SER A 79 -16.65 -1.20 10.68
CA SER A 79 -17.27 -2.03 9.65
C SER A 79 -16.91 -1.58 8.23
N PRO A 80 -16.39 -2.49 7.39
CA PRO A 80 -16.18 -2.26 5.96
C PRO A 80 -17.44 -2.48 5.08
N ASP A 81 -18.59 -2.79 5.68
CA ASP A 81 -19.78 -3.22 4.93
C ASP A 81 -20.41 -2.09 4.10
N ARG A 82 -20.22 -0.83 4.53
CA ARG A 82 -20.57 0.35 3.73
C ARG A 82 -19.33 0.91 3.04
N ALA A 83 -18.84 0.24 2.00
CA ALA A 83 -17.71 0.75 1.21
C ALA A 83 -17.97 2.14 0.63
N PHE A 84 -19.22 2.43 0.26
CA PHE A 84 -19.62 3.69 -0.36
C PHE A 84 -21.00 4.12 0.10
N ILE A 85 -21.10 5.34 0.61
CA ILE A 85 -22.38 6.02 0.81
C ILE A 85 -22.55 7.00 -0.34
N ASN A 86 -23.60 6.78 -1.14
CA ASN A 86 -23.98 7.71 -2.20
C ASN A 86 -24.52 8.98 -1.55
N ALA A 87 -23.68 10.01 -1.42
CA ALA A 87 -24.21 11.35 -1.25
C ALA A 87 -24.82 11.75 -2.57
N SER A 88 -26.15 11.82 -2.62
CA SER A 88 -26.95 12.31 -3.75
C SER A 88 -26.25 13.46 -4.50
N MET A 89 -25.53 13.16 -5.58
CA MET A 89 -24.83 14.06 -6.53
C MET A 89 -24.15 15.37 -6.05
N GLY A 90 -24.10 15.65 -4.73
CA GLY A 90 -23.88 17.00 -4.20
C GLY A 90 -22.86 17.10 -3.07
N GLU A 91 -22.49 16.01 -2.39
CA GLU A 91 -21.29 16.01 -1.53
C GLU A 91 -20.10 15.51 -2.33
N LEU A 92 -19.28 16.45 -2.80
CA LEU A 92 -17.96 16.17 -3.35
C LEU A 92 -16.91 16.58 -2.29
N PRO A 93 -15.95 15.69 -1.96
CA PRO A 93 -15.75 14.33 -2.46
C PRO A 93 -16.68 13.28 -1.80
N PRO A 94 -16.93 12.14 -2.47
CA PRO A 94 -17.72 11.05 -1.90
C PRO A 94 -17.07 10.43 -0.66
N LYS A 95 -17.90 9.95 0.27
CA LYS A 95 -17.45 9.27 1.49
C LYS A 95 -17.26 7.77 1.24
N TRP A 96 -16.01 7.35 1.26
CA TRP A 96 -15.60 5.94 1.20
C TRP A 96 -15.35 5.40 2.60
N PHE A 97 -15.87 4.21 2.88
CA PHE A 97 -15.73 3.51 4.17
C PHE A 97 -15.89 4.41 5.41
N PRO A 98 -17.04 5.09 5.57
CA PRO A 98 -17.22 6.10 6.63
C PRO A 98 -17.22 5.52 8.04
N GLU A 99 -17.46 4.20 8.17
CA GLU A 99 -17.42 3.48 9.43
C GLU A 99 -16.06 2.84 9.71
N LEU A 100 -15.08 3.00 8.81
CA LEU A 100 -13.73 2.51 9.01
C LEU A 100 -12.81 3.60 9.56
N THR A 101 -11.96 3.18 10.49
CA THR A 101 -10.79 3.93 10.91
C THR A 101 -9.54 3.09 10.68
N LEU A 102 -8.53 3.70 10.06
CA LEU A 102 -7.23 3.08 9.84
C LEU A 102 -6.11 4.07 10.12
N ASN A 103 -4.92 3.55 10.39
CA ASN A 103 -3.71 4.34 10.49
C ASN A 103 -2.77 3.99 9.33
N TYR A 104 -2.36 5.00 8.57
CA TYR A 104 -1.48 4.80 7.41
C TYR A 104 -0.09 4.30 7.83
N ALA A 105 0.51 4.92 8.84
CA ALA A 105 1.82 4.53 9.35
C ALA A 105 1.80 3.13 9.97
N GLU A 106 0.68 2.73 10.60
CA GLU A 106 0.49 1.37 11.06
C GLU A 106 0.61 0.36 9.94
N ASN A 107 -0.21 0.54 8.90
CA ASN A 107 -0.26 -0.41 7.80
C ASN A 107 1.06 -0.46 7.02
N LEU A 108 1.76 0.66 6.91
CA LEU A 108 3.06 0.72 6.23
C LEU A 108 4.18 0.08 7.07
N LEU A 109 4.16 0.27 8.39
CA LEU A 109 5.16 -0.29 9.31
C LEU A 109 4.81 -1.71 9.80
N LYS A 110 3.64 -2.23 9.42
CA LYS A 110 3.19 -3.61 9.67
C LYS A 110 3.96 -4.58 8.78
N HIS A 111 5.21 -4.84 9.16
CA HIS A 111 6.02 -5.90 8.57
C HIS A 111 6.27 -6.99 9.60
N HIS A 112 6.00 -8.25 9.25
CA HIS A 112 6.12 -9.39 10.16
C HIS A 112 7.57 -9.63 10.61
N ASP A 113 8.54 -9.32 9.75
CA ASP A 113 9.97 -9.43 10.04
C ASP A 113 10.59 -8.04 10.29
N PRO A 114 11.03 -7.72 11.53
CA PRO A 114 11.69 -6.46 11.85
C PRO A 114 13.13 -6.35 11.29
N GLN A 115 13.74 -7.44 10.82
CA GLN A 115 15.08 -7.45 10.22
C GLN A 115 15.06 -7.18 8.72
N LYS A 116 13.90 -7.29 8.08
CA LYS A 116 13.79 -6.98 6.65
C LYS A 116 14.10 -5.52 6.38
N LEU A 117 14.78 -5.27 5.27
CA LEU A 117 15.11 -3.92 4.82
C LEU A 117 13.85 -3.15 4.45
N ALA A 118 13.72 -1.95 5.01
CA ALA A 118 12.63 -1.02 4.74
C ALA A 118 12.98 -0.04 3.64
N TYR A 119 14.21 0.49 3.64
CA TYR A 119 14.67 1.40 2.60
C TYR A 119 16.19 1.31 2.38
N TYR A 120 16.59 1.77 1.20
CA TYR A 120 17.97 2.08 0.83
C TYR A 120 18.09 3.59 0.63
N PHE A 121 19.23 4.15 1.00
CA PHE A 121 19.48 5.57 0.87
C PHE A 121 20.92 5.82 0.43
N THR A 122 21.08 6.75 -0.50
CA THR A 122 22.38 7.25 -0.93
C THR A 122 22.26 8.74 -1.26
N THR A 123 23.42 9.39 -1.37
CA THR A 123 23.53 10.79 -1.76
C THR A 123 24.63 10.91 -2.81
N GLU A 124 24.64 12.00 -3.57
CA GLU A 124 25.71 12.27 -4.54
C GLU A 124 27.10 12.22 -3.91
N ARG A 125 27.23 12.71 -2.67
CA ARG A 125 28.48 12.64 -1.90
C ARG A 125 28.87 11.19 -1.60
N MET A 126 27.92 10.37 -1.13
CA MET A 126 28.18 8.96 -0.80
C MET A 126 28.51 8.11 -2.03
N LEU A 127 28.00 8.49 -3.21
CA LEU A 127 28.39 7.88 -4.46
C LEU A 127 29.87 8.18 -4.78
N LYS A 128 30.29 9.44 -4.64
CA LYS A 128 31.68 9.88 -4.86
C LYS A 128 32.68 9.28 -3.86
N GLU A 129 32.25 9.05 -2.62
CA GLU A 129 33.07 8.51 -1.52
C GLU A 129 33.12 6.96 -1.48
N GLY A 130 32.73 6.27 -2.56
CA GLY A 130 32.84 4.81 -2.67
C GLY A 130 31.51 4.06 -2.79
N HIS A 131 30.48 4.68 -3.39
CA HIS A 131 29.18 4.05 -3.64
C HIS A 131 28.50 3.48 -2.39
N VAL A 132 28.60 4.21 -1.27
CA VAL A 132 28.00 3.78 -0.02
C VAL A 132 26.48 3.86 -0.14
N ILE A 133 25.80 2.75 0.19
CA ILE A 133 24.35 2.68 0.31
C ILE A 133 24.02 2.41 1.77
N LYS A 134 23.38 3.39 2.43
CA LYS A 134 22.80 3.19 3.75
C LYS A 134 21.52 2.37 3.61
N ARG A 135 21.25 1.56 4.63
CA ARG A 135 20.05 0.73 4.70
C ARG A 135 19.50 0.78 6.12
N ALA A 136 18.19 0.67 6.24
CA ALA A 136 17.56 0.48 7.54
C ALA A 136 16.54 -0.64 7.46
N THR A 137 16.41 -1.37 8.56
CA THR A 137 15.39 -2.41 8.71
C THR A 137 14.04 -1.81 9.13
N PHE A 138 12.95 -2.55 8.96
CA PHE A 138 11.63 -2.15 9.47
C PHE A 138 11.65 -1.90 10.98
N GLY A 139 12.41 -2.68 11.76
CA GLY A 139 12.56 -2.46 13.19
C GLY A 139 13.25 -1.14 13.53
N GLN A 140 14.30 -0.79 12.79
CA GLN A 140 15.00 0.49 12.95
C GLN A 140 14.11 1.67 12.56
N LEU A 141 13.44 1.59 11.41
CA LEU A 141 12.49 2.59 10.95
C LEU A 141 11.37 2.78 11.98
N LYS A 142 10.74 1.70 12.44
CA LYS A 142 9.67 1.72 13.44
C LYS A 142 10.13 2.41 14.74
N THR A 143 11.35 2.13 15.19
CA THR A 143 11.92 2.75 16.39
C THR A 143 12.11 4.25 16.20
N ARG A 144 12.67 4.70 15.06
CA ARG A 144 12.88 6.14 14.80
C ARG A 144 11.57 6.90 14.66
N VAL A 145 10.61 6.34 13.93
CA VAL A 145 9.26 6.91 13.81
C VAL A 145 8.60 7.04 15.19
N ALA A 146 8.74 6.03 16.06
CA ALA A 146 8.20 6.07 17.42
C ALA A 146 8.77 7.23 18.25
N ARG A 147 10.09 7.47 18.15
CA ARG A 147 10.77 8.55 18.87
C ARG A 147 10.28 9.92 18.43
N ILE A 148 10.13 10.12 17.12
CA ILE A 148 9.62 11.38 16.56
C ILE A 148 8.15 11.57 16.95
N ALA A 149 7.31 10.55 16.78
CA ALA A 149 5.89 10.62 17.14
C ALA A 149 5.71 10.94 18.64
N TYR A 150 6.55 10.37 19.50
CA TYR A 150 6.55 10.64 20.93
C TYR A 150 6.91 12.10 21.21
N ALA A 151 7.99 12.60 20.60
CA ALA A 151 8.42 13.98 20.78
C ALA A 151 7.34 14.96 20.29
N LEU A 152 6.73 14.71 19.12
CA LEU A 152 5.65 15.53 18.58
C LEU A 152 4.46 15.61 19.56
N LYS A 153 4.04 14.47 20.13
CA LYS A 153 2.92 14.44 21.07
C LYS A 153 3.24 15.07 22.43
N HIS A 154 4.32 14.64 23.07
CA HIS A 154 4.59 14.94 24.47
C HIS A 154 5.39 16.23 24.68
N LYS A 155 6.32 16.55 23.77
CA LYS A 155 7.13 17.79 23.89
C LYS A 155 6.47 18.96 23.18
N TYR A 156 5.87 18.73 22.02
CA TYR A 156 5.29 19.79 21.19
C TYR A 156 3.77 19.84 21.23
N GLY A 157 3.10 18.89 21.88
CA GLY A 157 1.65 18.91 22.08
C GLY A 157 0.81 18.68 20.83
N ILE A 158 1.39 18.13 19.75
CA ILE A 158 0.71 17.90 18.47
C ILE A 158 -0.43 16.88 18.64
N ARG A 159 -1.58 17.17 18.05
CA ARG A 159 -2.82 16.37 18.12
C ARG A 159 -3.35 16.05 16.73
N LYS A 160 -4.29 15.11 16.66
CA LYS A 160 -5.03 14.80 15.43
C LYS A 160 -5.72 16.07 14.91
N GLY A 161 -5.48 16.38 13.63
CA GLY A 161 -6.01 17.59 12.97
C GLY A 161 -4.99 18.72 12.87
N ASP A 162 -3.91 18.68 13.66
CA ASP A 162 -2.81 19.63 13.52
C ASP A 162 -2.04 19.36 12.23
N ARG A 163 -1.45 20.43 11.68
CA ARG A 163 -0.67 20.38 10.44
C ARG A 163 0.79 20.54 10.79
N VAL A 164 1.61 19.58 10.38
CA VAL A 164 3.07 19.64 10.47
C VAL A 164 3.62 19.85 9.07
N VAL A 165 4.45 20.86 8.89
CA VAL A 165 5.07 21.20 7.60
C VAL A 165 6.58 20.96 7.71
N GLY A 166 7.15 20.28 6.71
CA GLY A 166 8.59 20.02 6.63
C GLY A 166 9.17 20.59 5.35
N TYR A 167 10.27 21.34 5.47
CA TYR A 167 11.15 21.68 4.35
C TYR A 167 12.38 20.78 4.41
N ILE A 168 12.27 19.59 3.81
CA ILE A 168 13.21 18.48 3.98
C ILE A 168 13.54 17.92 2.59
N PRO A 169 14.82 17.62 2.27
CA PRO A 169 15.17 16.95 1.02
C PRO A 169 14.65 15.49 0.98
N ASN A 170 14.87 14.80 -0.14
CA ASN A 170 14.60 13.35 -0.22
C ASN A 170 15.65 12.56 0.58
N CYS A 171 15.42 12.46 1.89
CA CYS A 171 16.27 11.73 2.83
C CYS A 171 15.43 10.88 3.80
N PRO A 172 16.03 9.93 4.54
CA PRO A 172 15.29 9.06 5.45
C PRO A 172 14.47 9.81 6.49
N GLU A 173 14.97 10.95 6.95
CA GLU A 173 14.30 11.80 7.94
C GLU A 173 12.95 12.31 7.40
N ALA A 174 12.82 12.55 6.09
CA ALA A 174 11.54 12.94 5.48
C ALA A 174 10.50 11.82 5.60
N LEU A 175 10.90 10.57 5.34
CA LEU A 175 10.06 9.39 5.53
C LEU A 175 9.71 9.18 7.01
N GLU A 176 10.72 9.27 7.88
CA GLU A 176 10.57 9.06 9.32
C GLU A 176 9.61 10.09 9.95
N VAL A 177 9.71 11.37 9.56
CA VAL A 177 8.79 12.43 10.01
C VAL A 177 7.39 12.27 9.41
N MET A 178 7.27 11.91 8.13
CA MET A 178 5.96 11.70 7.50
C MET A 178 5.17 10.57 8.17
N LEU A 179 5.83 9.51 8.60
CA LEU A 179 5.21 8.39 9.30
C LEU A 179 4.97 8.66 10.79
N ALA A 180 5.59 9.70 11.34
CA ALA A 180 5.50 10.04 12.76
C ALA A 180 4.18 10.75 13.08
N ASN A 181 3.15 9.97 13.39
CA ASN A 181 1.87 10.49 13.86
C ASN A 181 1.68 10.20 15.36
N PRO A 182 1.33 11.19 16.20
CA PRO A 182 0.97 10.98 17.61
C PRO A 182 -0.06 9.86 17.88
N GLU A 183 -0.95 9.59 16.92
CA GLU A 183 -1.97 8.53 17.00
C GLU A 183 -1.37 7.12 16.79
N SER A 184 -0.19 7.00 16.18
CA SER A 184 0.47 5.71 15.98
C SER A 184 1.27 5.25 17.20
N LEU A 185 1.30 6.03 18.30
CA LEU A 185 2.06 5.67 19.51
C LEU A 185 1.63 4.34 20.15
N GLU A 186 0.35 4.01 20.03
CA GLU A 186 -0.22 2.73 20.44
C GLU A 186 0.49 1.52 19.79
N LEU A 187 1.00 1.69 18.57
CA LEU A 187 1.73 0.66 17.82
C LEU A 187 3.15 0.40 18.34
N TYR A 188 3.65 1.32 19.16
CA TYR A 188 5.00 1.31 19.70
C TYR A 188 5.03 0.92 21.18
N LYS A 189 3.88 0.56 21.79
CA LYS A 189 3.80 0.15 23.21
C LYS A 189 4.74 -1.00 23.59
N ASN A 190 5.09 -1.85 22.64
CA ASN A 190 6.01 -2.97 22.85
C ASN A 190 7.49 -2.59 22.70
N ILE A 191 7.80 -1.35 22.31
CA ILE A 191 9.16 -0.81 22.31
C ILE A 191 9.41 -0.29 23.73
N PRO A 192 10.37 -0.85 24.49
CA PRO A 192 10.68 -0.37 25.83
C PRO A 192 10.92 1.14 25.80
N GLU A 193 10.35 1.89 26.74
CA GLU A 193 10.54 3.35 26.80
C GLU A 193 12.03 3.71 26.79
N THR A 194 12.88 2.90 27.43
CA THR A 194 14.35 3.05 27.43
C THR A 194 15.01 2.97 26.05
N LYS A 195 14.33 2.49 25.01
CA LYS A 195 14.80 2.49 23.61
C LYS A 195 14.17 3.62 22.78
N ILE A 196 13.15 4.28 23.32
CA ILE A 196 12.56 5.50 22.77
C ILE A 196 13.38 6.72 23.25
N TRP A 197 14.06 6.60 24.39
CA TRP A 197 14.97 7.61 24.96
C TRP A 197 16.43 7.38 24.58
#